data_AF-A0A1F8NEH1-F1
#
_entry.id   AF-A0A1F8NEH1-F1
#
_cell.length_a   1.000
_cell.length_b   1.000
_cell.length_c   1.000
_cell.angle_alpha   90.00
_cell.angle_beta   90.00
_cell.angle_gamma   90.00
#
_symmetry.space_group_name_H-M   'P 1'
#
loop_
_entity.id
_entity.type
_entity.pdbx_description
1 polymer ?
#
loop_
_entity_poly.entity_id
_entity_poly.type
_entity_poly.pdbx_seq_one_letter_code
_entity_poly.pdbx_strand_id
1 'polypeptide(L)'
;MRGLIAKPTNPDPGELAKWHFLAEAPERDARDTRVQTIAGALLGAALRNARVFLCLAHALARDGIRYERDIARVGSEDIAGLTRPVAPNDPIDALVRGRDDCDAKARLFVALCLAAGRPARMVGWWRQTGHGTQMLAHVSAEAFLDRGWLPVELTLARARLGETGDRVPKEDGGTWLLT
;
A
#
# COMPACT_ATOMS: atom_id res chain seq x y z
N MET A 1 -13.14 -9.09 -3.19
CA MET A 1 -11.93 -9.87 -3.50
C MET A 1 -12.17 -11.20 -4.26
N ARG A 2 -13.40 -11.63 -4.57
CA ARG A 2 -13.57 -12.84 -5.42
C ARG A 2 -12.96 -12.61 -6.81
N GLY A 3 -12.16 -13.57 -7.27
CA GLY A 3 -11.53 -13.53 -8.60
C GLY A 3 -10.20 -12.77 -8.68
N LEU A 4 -9.61 -12.37 -7.55
CA LEU A 4 -8.24 -11.83 -7.52
C LEU A 4 -7.22 -12.94 -7.29
N ILE A 5 -6.09 -12.88 -7.99
CA ILE A 5 -4.96 -13.80 -7.86
C ILE A 5 -3.69 -13.01 -7.56
N ALA A 6 -2.82 -13.54 -6.69
CA ALA A 6 -1.59 -12.85 -6.24
C ALA A 6 -0.42 -13.00 -7.22
N LYS A 7 -0.48 -13.98 -8.12
CA LYS A 7 0.54 -14.22 -9.15
C LYS A 7 -0.14 -14.26 -10.52
N PRO A 8 0.14 -13.29 -11.40
CA PRO A 8 -0.46 -13.28 -12.72
C PRO A 8 0.21 -14.36 -13.58
N THR A 9 -0.56 -14.96 -14.47
CA THR A 9 -0.09 -15.91 -15.49
C THR A 9 0.00 -15.28 -16.87
N ASN A 10 -0.78 -14.22 -17.13
CA ASN A 10 -0.80 -13.50 -18.39
C ASN A 10 -1.11 -12.01 -18.16
N PRO A 11 -0.23 -11.27 -17.45
CA PRO A 11 -0.46 -9.85 -17.17
C PRO A 11 -0.38 -9.03 -18.45
N ASP A 12 -1.20 -7.98 -18.52
CA ASP A 12 -0.98 -6.93 -19.50
C ASP A 12 0.44 -6.33 -19.34
N PRO A 13 1.19 -6.08 -20.42
CA PRO A 13 2.57 -5.60 -20.31
C PRO A 13 2.72 -4.26 -19.58
N GLY A 14 1.75 -3.34 -19.74
CA GLY A 14 1.76 -2.06 -19.04
C GLY A 14 1.55 -2.24 -17.54
N GLU A 15 0.62 -3.12 -17.17
CA GLU A 15 0.33 -3.48 -15.78
C GLU A 15 1.50 -4.22 -15.11
N LEU A 16 2.22 -5.06 -15.88
CA LEU A 16 3.42 -5.72 -15.40
C LEU A 16 4.55 -4.73 -15.14
N ALA A 17 4.76 -3.77 -16.05
CA ALA A 17 5.74 -2.70 -15.88
C ALA A 17 5.40 -1.82 -14.66
N LYS A 18 4.12 -1.46 -14.50
CA LYS A 18 3.58 -0.79 -13.30
C LYS A 18 3.96 -1.56 -12.03
N TRP A 19 3.68 -2.87 -12.00
CA TRP A 19 3.96 -3.70 -10.84
C TRP A 19 5.45 -3.80 -10.50
N HIS A 20 6.32 -3.96 -11.50
CA HIS A 20 7.77 -4.00 -11.27
C HIS A 20 8.27 -2.72 -10.60
N PHE A 21 7.84 -1.57 -11.10
CA PHE A 21 8.17 -0.30 -10.47
C PHE A 21 7.68 -0.23 -9.01
N LEU A 22 6.40 -0.57 -8.78
CA LEU A 22 5.80 -0.53 -7.45
C LEU A 22 6.50 -1.48 -6.47
N ALA A 23 6.84 -2.70 -6.89
CA ALA A 23 7.51 -3.69 -6.05
C ALA A 23 8.90 -3.23 -5.56
N GLU A 24 9.61 -2.42 -6.36
CA GLU A 24 10.95 -1.93 -6.02
C GLU A 24 10.95 -0.57 -5.31
N ALA A 25 9.92 0.26 -5.55
CA ALA A 25 9.91 1.64 -5.06
C ALA A 25 10.12 1.76 -3.53
N PRO A 26 9.47 0.95 -2.67
CA PRO A 26 9.64 1.05 -1.22
C PRO A 26 11.08 0.88 -0.75
N GLU A 27 11.89 0.05 -1.41
CA GLU A 27 13.31 -0.14 -1.03
C GLU A 27 14.14 1.12 -1.30
N ARG A 28 13.81 1.86 -2.37
CA ARG A 28 14.41 3.17 -2.67
C ARG A 28 13.92 4.21 -1.66
N ASP A 29 12.61 4.24 -1.43
CA ASP A 29 11.95 5.19 -0.52
C ASP A 29 12.42 5.06 0.93
N ALA A 30 12.71 3.85 1.40
CA ALA A 30 13.24 3.59 2.74
C ALA A 30 14.59 4.27 3.02
N ARG A 31 15.28 4.75 1.98
CA ARG A 31 16.55 5.50 2.08
C ARG A 31 16.33 7.01 2.17
N ASP A 32 15.10 7.49 1.97
CA ASP A 32 14.76 8.91 2.13
C ASP A 32 14.80 9.31 3.60
N THR A 33 15.47 10.42 3.89
CA THR A 33 15.68 10.91 5.27
C THR A 33 14.38 11.24 5.99
N ARG A 34 13.34 11.68 5.27
CA ARG A 34 12.02 11.99 5.84
C ARG A 34 11.29 10.71 6.19
N VAL A 35 11.34 9.69 5.33
CA VAL A 35 10.81 8.35 5.62
C VAL A 35 11.50 7.75 6.84
N GLN A 36 12.83 7.83 6.90
CA GLN A 36 13.61 7.36 8.07
C GLN A 36 13.27 8.11 9.35
N THR A 37 13.05 9.42 9.25
CA THR A 37 12.64 10.26 10.40
C THR A 37 11.28 9.83 10.93
N ILE A 38 10.29 9.64 10.04
CA ILE A 38 8.95 9.16 10.43
C ILE A 38 9.06 7.75 11.04
N ALA A 39 9.77 6.83 10.37
CA ALA A 39 9.96 5.47 10.86
C ALA A 39 10.64 5.44 12.24
N GLY A 40 11.65 6.29 12.46
CA GLY A 40 12.33 6.46 13.75
C GLY A 40 11.40 6.99 14.84
N ALA A 41 10.56 7.98 14.54
CA ALA A 41 9.58 8.51 15.47
C ALA A 41 8.53 7.45 15.87
N LEU A 42 8.01 6.70 14.88
CA LEU A 42 7.09 5.59 15.14
C LEU A 42 7.74 4.49 15.98
N LEU A 43 9.00 4.16 15.69
CA LEU A 43 9.74 3.14 16.46
C LEU A 43 10.02 3.60 17.90
N GLY A 44 10.29 4.89 18.09
CA GLY A 44 10.40 5.52 19.41
C GLY A 44 9.09 5.45 20.19
N ALA A 45 7.97 5.86 19.57
CA ALA A 45 6.64 5.78 20.17
C ALA A 45 6.21 4.34 20.47
N ALA A 46 6.64 3.38 19.65
CA ALA A 46 6.41 1.96 19.87
C ALA A 46 7.28 1.35 20.98
N LEU A 47 8.16 2.12 21.63
CA LEU A 47 9.15 1.61 22.58
C LEU A 47 9.94 0.42 21.99
N ARG A 48 10.24 0.49 20.68
CA ARG A 48 10.89 -0.57 19.89
C ARG A 48 10.14 -1.91 19.80
N ASN A 49 8.88 -1.97 20.26
CA ASN A 49 8.03 -3.16 20.09
C ASN A 49 7.61 -3.30 18.62
N ALA A 50 7.95 -4.43 18.00
CA ALA A 50 7.70 -4.66 16.57
C ALA A 50 6.21 -4.64 16.20
N ARG A 51 5.35 -5.25 17.03
CA ARG A 51 3.91 -5.29 16.80
C ARG A 51 3.29 -3.90 16.92
N VAL A 52 3.67 -3.15 17.96
CA VAL A 52 3.18 -1.77 18.15
C VAL A 52 3.64 -0.87 17.00
N PHE A 53 4.90 -0.98 16.57
CA PHE A 53 5.40 -0.26 15.41
C PHE A 53 4.58 -0.55 14.15
N LEU A 54 4.33 -1.82 13.84
CA LEU A 54 3.53 -2.21 12.67
C LEU A 54 2.10 -1.67 12.74
N CYS A 55 1.47 -1.67 13.93
CA CYS A 55 0.16 -1.06 14.11
C CYS A 55 0.17 0.46 13.87
N LEU A 56 1.20 1.17 14.35
CA LEU A 56 1.32 2.62 14.14
C LEU A 56 1.61 2.97 12.67
N ALA A 57 2.52 2.24 12.01
CA ALA A 57 2.81 2.41 10.60
C ALA A 57 1.58 2.09 9.72
N HIS A 58 0.84 1.03 10.08
CA HIS A 58 -0.43 0.67 9.45
C HIS A 58 -1.44 1.80 9.57
N ALA A 59 -1.69 2.30 10.80
CA ALA A 59 -2.61 3.40 11.03
C ALA A 59 -2.20 4.67 10.28
N LEU A 60 -0.91 5.02 10.26
CA LEU A 60 -0.43 6.20 9.53
C LEU A 60 -0.69 6.11 8.03
N ALA A 61 -0.36 4.98 7.39
CA ALA A 61 -0.58 4.80 5.95
C ALA A 61 -2.07 4.63 5.59
N ARG A 62 -2.84 4.00 6.48
CA ARG A 62 -4.29 3.80 6.32
C ARG A 62 -5.06 5.10 6.51
N ASP A 63 -4.81 5.85 7.58
CA ASP A 63 -5.65 7.00 7.96
C ASP A 63 -5.03 8.34 7.58
N GLY A 64 -3.70 8.41 7.43
CA GLY A 64 -3.00 9.64 7.02
C GLY A 64 -3.14 9.95 5.53
N ILE A 65 -3.68 9.02 4.75
CA ILE A 65 -3.94 9.18 3.31
C ILE A 65 -5.40 8.81 3.08
N ARG A 66 -6.23 9.74 2.63
CA ARG A 66 -7.59 9.41 2.19
C ARG A 66 -7.55 8.68 0.85
N TYR A 67 -8.27 7.59 0.74
CA TYR A 67 -8.41 6.81 -0.48
C TYR A 67 -9.16 7.60 -1.56
N GLU A 68 -8.49 7.85 -2.67
CA GLU A 68 -9.05 8.46 -3.87
C GLU A 68 -8.48 7.77 -5.10
N ARG A 69 -9.34 7.25 -5.97
CA ARG A 69 -8.90 6.60 -7.22
C ARG A 69 -8.29 7.63 -8.16
N ASP A 70 -7.18 7.28 -8.82
CA ASP A 70 -6.45 8.21 -9.70
C ASP A 70 -7.31 8.84 -10.80
N ILE A 71 -8.16 8.05 -11.44
CA ILE A 71 -9.06 8.55 -12.49
C ILE A 71 -9.95 9.68 -11.96
N ALA A 72 -10.41 9.59 -10.71
CA ALA A 72 -11.20 10.65 -10.09
C ALA A 72 -10.37 11.88 -9.74
N ARG A 73 -9.08 11.69 -9.40
CA ARG A 73 -8.18 12.75 -8.94
C ARG A 73 -7.53 13.54 -10.07
N VAL A 74 -7.03 12.86 -11.11
CA VAL A 74 -6.21 13.44 -12.19
C VAL A 74 -6.69 13.10 -13.60
N GLY A 75 -7.82 12.38 -13.73
CA GLY A 75 -8.41 12.07 -15.03
C GLY A 75 -7.74 10.93 -15.82
N SER A 76 -6.64 10.38 -15.29
CA SER A 76 -5.92 9.22 -15.84
C SER A 76 -5.40 8.33 -14.70
N GLU A 77 -4.87 7.16 -15.05
CA GLU A 77 -4.16 6.32 -14.08
C GLU A 77 -2.81 6.95 -13.68
N ASP A 78 -2.49 6.93 -12.38
CA ASP A 78 -1.31 7.58 -11.82
C ASP A 78 -0.53 6.59 -10.95
N ILE A 79 0.55 6.04 -11.50
CA ILE A 79 1.31 4.98 -10.82
C ILE A 79 2.15 5.58 -9.70
N ALA A 80 1.56 5.80 -8.52
CA ALA A 80 2.21 6.40 -7.37
C ALA A 80 3.09 7.63 -7.71
N GLY A 81 2.68 8.47 -8.68
CA GLY A 81 3.43 9.63 -9.15
C GLY A 81 4.39 9.43 -10.33
N LEU A 82 4.59 8.19 -10.84
CA LEU A 82 5.49 7.88 -11.95
C LEU A 82 4.98 8.40 -13.30
N THR A 83 3.68 8.30 -13.57
CA THR A 83 3.10 8.70 -14.87
C THR A 83 2.76 10.19 -14.92
N ARG A 84 3.10 10.96 -13.87
CA ARG A 84 2.88 12.41 -13.86
C ARG A 84 3.89 13.12 -14.77
N PRO A 85 3.43 14.03 -15.64
CA PRO A 85 4.31 14.78 -16.53
C PRO A 85 5.27 15.74 -15.79
N VAL A 86 5.04 16.01 -14.51
CA VAL A 86 5.91 16.82 -13.66
C VAL A 86 6.24 16.00 -12.42
N ALA A 87 7.46 15.46 -12.39
CA ALA A 87 8.05 14.83 -11.21
C ALA A 87 8.05 15.82 -10.02
N PRO A 88 7.91 15.34 -8.76
CA PRO A 88 8.63 14.16 -8.29
C PRO A 88 7.74 12.98 -7.85
N ASN A 89 8.27 11.80 -8.13
CA ASN A 89 7.90 10.52 -7.53
C ASN A 89 8.41 10.45 -6.07
N ASP A 90 7.93 11.37 -5.23
CA ASP A 90 8.41 11.55 -3.86
C ASP A 90 7.76 10.51 -2.91
N PRO A 91 8.55 9.85 -2.04
CA PRO A 91 8.02 8.81 -1.13
C PRO A 91 7.01 9.31 -0.09
N ILE A 92 7.00 10.60 0.25
CA ILE A 92 6.08 11.15 1.25
C ILE A 92 4.94 11.98 0.64
N ASP A 93 4.90 12.08 -0.68
CA ASP A 93 4.00 12.97 -1.40
C ASP A 93 2.53 12.67 -1.12
N ALA A 94 2.17 11.38 -1.10
CA ALA A 94 0.83 10.92 -0.77
C ALA A 94 0.41 11.33 0.65
N LEU A 95 1.35 11.23 1.61
CA LEU A 95 1.12 11.61 3.01
C LEU A 95 0.95 13.12 3.15
N VAL A 96 1.80 13.92 2.48
CA VAL A 96 1.71 15.39 2.50
C VAL A 96 0.41 15.86 1.86
N ARG A 97 0.00 15.25 0.74
CA ARG A 97 -1.26 15.56 0.05
C ARG A 97 -2.49 15.12 0.83
N GLY A 98 -2.33 14.12 1.70
CA GLY A 98 -3.40 13.54 2.52
C GLY A 98 -4.42 12.75 1.72
N ARG A 99 -4.18 12.44 0.44
CA ARG A 99 -5.05 11.61 -0.40
C ARG A 99 -4.31 10.98 -1.57
N ASP A 100 -4.60 9.69 -1.80
CA ASP A 100 -4.04 8.88 -2.89
C ASP A 100 -4.73 7.50 -2.93
N ASP A 101 -4.33 6.63 -3.85
CA ASP A 101 -4.98 5.34 -4.07
C ASP A 101 -4.36 4.18 -3.24
N CYS A 102 -4.65 2.93 -3.60
CA CYS A 102 -4.17 1.76 -2.85
C CYS A 102 -2.64 1.54 -2.95
N ASP A 103 -2.02 1.90 -4.08
CA ASP A 103 -0.60 1.59 -4.29
C ASP A 103 0.30 2.53 -3.50
N ALA A 104 -0.05 3.82 -3.43
CA ALA A 104 0.64 4.83 -2.63
C ALA A 104 0.59 4.51 -1.13
N LYS A 105 -0.57 4.05 -0.63
CA LYS A 105 -0.74 3.61 0.75
C LYS A 105 0.15 2.41 1.08
N ALA A 106 0.15 1.39 0.23
CA ALA A 106 0.98 0.20 0.38
C ALA A 106 2.48 0.54 0.31
N ARG A 107 2.86 1.40 -0.64
CA ARG A 107 4.23 1.88 -0.80
C ARG A 107 4.75 2.58 0.45
N LEU A 108 3.99 3.54 0.99
CA LEU A 108 4.37 4.24 2.22
C LEU A 108 4.53 3.27 3.40
N PHE A 109 3.57 2.36 3.60
CA PHE A 109 3.64 1.38 4.69
C PHE A 109 4.91 0.52 4.60
N VAL A 110 5.20 -0.03 3.42
CA VAL A 110 6.38 -0.89 3.22
C VAL A 110 7.67 -0.09 3.38
N ALA A 111 7.73 1.14 2.85
CA ALA A 111 8.90 2.01 2.99
C ALA A 111 9.22 2.31 4.47
N LEU A 112 8.20 2.62 5.28
CA LEU A 112 8.35 2.84 6.72
C LEU A 112 8.87 1.58 7.44
N CYS A 113 8.34 0.41 7.10
CA CYS A 113 8.79 -0.85 7.68
C CYS A 113 10.25 -1.14 7.34
N LEU A 114 10.62 -1.03 6.07
CA LEU A 114 11.99 -1.25 5.61
C LEU A 114 12.97 -0.25 6.24
N ALA A 115 12.58 1.03 6.36
CA ALA A 115 13.39 2.05 7.03
C ALA A 115 13.62 1.74 8.53
N ALA A 116 12.67 1.06 9.18
CA ALA A 116 12.80 0.58 10.55
C ALA A 116 13.48 -0.79 10.68
N GLY A 117 14.02 -1.34 9.58
CA GLY A 117 14.66 -2.66 9.56
C GLY A 117 13.68 -3.83 9.76
N ARG A 118 12.41 -3.65 9.40
CA ARG A 118 11.37 -4.68 9.48
C ARG A 118 11.05 -5.22 8.09
N PRO A 119 11.11 -6.55 7.87
CA PRO A 119 10.76 -7.11 6.57
C PRO A 119 9.29 -6.85 6.25
N ALA A 120 9.05 -6.21 5.10
CA ALA A 120 7.74 -5.95 4.55
C ALA A 120 7.83 -5.97 3.02
N ARG A 121 6.70 -6.20 2.34
CA ARG A 121 6.63 -6.21 0.88
C ARG A 121 5.27 -5.76 0.38
N MET A 122 5.23 -5.20 -0.82
CA MET A 122 3.97 -4.95 -1.52
C MET A 122 3.43 -6.26 -2.08
N VAL A 123 2.11 -6.36 -2.22
CA VAL A 123 1.43 -7.49 -2.86
C VAL A 123 0.45 -6.98 -3.91
N GLY A 124 0.64 -7.40 -5.16
CA GLY A 124 -0.24 -7.09 -6.27
C GLY A 124 -1.35 -8.13 -6.41
N TRP A 125 -2.57 -7.65 -6.61
CA TRP A 125 -3.76 -8.48 -6.80
C TRP A 125 -4.33 -8.26 -8.19
N TRP A 126 -4.40 -9.34 -8.96
CA TRP A 126 -4.66 -9.29 -10.39
C TRP A 126 -6.05 -9.82 -10.72
N ARG A 127 -6.73 -9.20 -11.67
CA ARG A 127 -8.05 -9.62 -12.16
C ARG A 127 -7.98 -9.96 -13.64
N GLN A 128 -8.57 -11.08 -14.03
CA GLN A 128 -8.73 -11.44 -15.43
C GLN A 128 -9.68 -10.46 -16.15
N THR A 129 -9.29 -10.02 -17.33
CA THR A 129 -10.09 -9.18 -18.22
C THR A 129 -10.92 -10.04 -19.18
N GLY A 130 -11.91 -9.45 -19.85
CA GLY A 130 -12.69 -10.13 -20.89
C GLY A 130 -11.87 -10.58 -22.11
N HIS A 131 -10.63 -10.12 -22.25
CA HIS A 131 -9.72 -10.44 -23.36
C HIS A 131 -8.65 -11.49 -22.99
N GLY A 132 -8.76 -12.11 -21.81
CA GLY A 132 -7.82 -13.15 -21.37
C GLY A 132 -6.47 -12.63 -20.85
N THR A 133 -6.27 -11.31 -20.80
CA THR A 133 -5.18 -10.66 -20.08
C THR A 133 -5.55 -10.44 -18.61
N GLN A 134 -4.57 -10.08 -17.78
CA GLN A 134 -4.78 -9.77 -16.37
C GLN A 134 -4.32 -8.35 -16.07
N MET A 135 -5.14 -7.60 -15.33
CA MET A 135 -4.84 -6.24 -14.88
C MET A 135 -4.55 -6.20 -13.38
N LEU A 136 -3.69 -5.28 -12.95
CA LEU A 136 -3.46 -5.03 -11.54
C LEU A 136 -4.68 -4.30 -10.96
N ALA A 137 -5.51 -5.03 -10.22
CA ALA A 137 -6.78 -4.53 -9.73
C ALA A 137 -6.68 -3.89 -8.34
N HIS A 138 -5.69 -4.28 -7.56
CA HIS A 138 -5.47 -3.78 -6.22
C HIS A 138 -4.03 -4.04 -5.76
N VAL A 139 -3.55 -3.21 -4.85
CA VAL A 139 -2.25 -3.37 -4.20
C VAL A 139 -2.44 -3.30 -2.70
N SER A 140 -1.87 -4.25 -1.99
CA SER A 140 -1.81 -4.29 -0.52
C SER A 140 -0.36 -4.45 -0.06
N ALA A 141 -0.16 -4.69 1.23
CA ALA A 141 1.14 -5.02 1.78
C ALA A 141 1.11 -6.27 2.67
N GLU A 142 2.29 -6.82 2.93
CA GLU A 142 2.54 -7.81 3.97
C GLU A 142 3.72 -7.38 4.84
N ALA A 143 3.69 -7.71 6.12
CA ALA A 143 4.78 -7.49 7.06
C ALA A 143 5.15 -8.79 7.79
N PHE A 144 6.42 -9.02 8.05
CA PHE A 144 6.88 -10.20 8.77
C PHE A 144 6.89 -9.97 10.28
N LEU A 145 6.10 -10.74 11.02
CA LEU A 145 6.00 -10.70 12.48
C LEU A 145 5.80 -12.12 13.02
N ASP A 146 6.40 -12.43 14.18
CA ASP A 146 6.22 -13.72 14.87
C ASP A 146 6.43 -14.95 13.97
N ARG A 147 7.43 -14.86 13.06
CA ARG A 147 7.80 -15.89 12.06
C ARG A 147 6.80 -16.11 10.91
N GLY A 148 5.85 -15.20 10.70
CA GLY A 148 4.88 -15.27 9.61
C GLY A 148 4.74 -13.95 8.86
N TRP A 149 4.27 -14.04 7.61
CA TRP A 149 3.81 -12.88 6.85
C TRP A 149 2.37 -12.56 7.24
N LEU A 150 2.12 -11.34 7.69
CA LEU A 150 0.81 -10.83 8.03
C LEU A 150 0.30 -9.93 6.91
N PRO A 151 -0.93 -10.12 6.42
CA PRO A 151 -1.53 -9.21 5.44
C PRO A 151 -1.84 -7.85 6.08
N VAL A 152 -1.78 -6.80 5.27
CA VAL A 152 -2.03 -5.43 5.69
C VAL A 152 -2.96 -4.77 4.67
N GLU A 153 -4.24 -4.71 5.04
CA GLU A 153 -5.27 -3.97 4.31
C GLU A 153 -5.24 -2.48 4.69
N LEU A 154 -5.10 -1.61 3.69
CA LEU A 154 -4.80 -0.18 3.88
C LEU A 154 -5.90 0.74 3.36
N THR A 155 -6.89 0.20 2.66
CA THR A 155 -7.95 0.99 2.03
C THR A 155 -9.21 1.08 2.87
N LEU A 156 -9.37 0.22 3.87
CA LEU A 156 -10.60 0.11 4.65
C LEU A 156 -10.43 0.67 6.06
N ALA A 157 -11.33 1.55 6.48
CA ALA A 157 -11.20 2.31 7.72
C ALA A 157 -11.12 1.44 8.98
N ARG A 158 -11.77 0.28 8.98
CA ARG A 158 -11.79 -0.65 10.12
C ARG A 158 -10.70 -1.72 10.06
N ALA A 159 -9.89 -1.77 9.01
CA ALA A 159 -8.88 -2.81 8.83
C ALA A 159 -7.87 -2.82 9.97
N ARG A 160 -7.62 -3.99 10.55
CA ARG A 160 -6.58 -4.21 11.56
C ARG A 160 -5.40 -4.95 10.95
N LEU A 161 -4.23 -4.79 11.58
CA LEU A 161 -3.04 -5.53 11.19
C LEU A 161 -3.31 -7.04 11.19
N GLY A 162 -3.00 -7.72 10.09
CA GLY A 162 -3.27 -9.15 9.92
C GLY A 162 -4.63 -9.49 9.33
N GLU A 163 -5.47 -8.49 9.01
CA GLU A 163 -6.72 -8.70 8.28
C GLU A 163 -6.49 -8.57 6.77
N THR A 164 -7.04 -9.53 6.03
CA THR A 164 -7.31 -9.38 4.59
C THR A 164 -8.62 -8.60 4.44
N GLY A 165 -8.79 -7.90 3.33
CA GLY A 165 -9.99 -7.11 3.10
C GLY A 165 -11.26 -7.89 3.43
N ASP A 166 -11.45 -9.10 2.90
CA ASP A 166 -12.68 -9.90 3.10
C ASP A 166 -13.01 -10.23 4.57
N ARG A 167 -12.05 -10.07 5.49
CA ARG A 167 -12.20 -10.24 6.93
C ARG A 167 -12.47 -8.94 7.67
N VAL A 168 -12.34 -7.79 7.02
CA VAL A 168 -12.61 -6.48 7.62
C VAL A 168 -14.12 -6.31 7.82
N PRO A 169 -14.57 -6.00 9.05
CA PRO A 169 -15.97 -5.78 9.34
C PRO A 169 -16.55 -4.67 8.47
N LYS A 170 -17.74 -4.93 7.93
CA LYS A 170 -18.58 -3.92 7.29
C LYS A 170 -19.08 -2.93 8.34
N GLU A 171 -19.45 -1.73 7.88
CA GLU A 171 -20.28 -0.83 8.66
C GLU A 171 -21.68 -1.41 8.89
N ASP A 172 -22.46 -0.77 9.75
CA ASP A 172 -23.84 -1.16 10.07
C ASP A 172 -24.75 -1.18 8.82
N GLY A 173 -24.37 -0.47 7.76
CA GLY A 173 -25.04 -0.49 6.44
C GLY A 173 -24.59 -1.62 5.48
N GLY A 174 -23.72 -2.54 5.91
CA GLY A 174 -23.24 -3.66 5.10
C GLY A 174 -22.22 -3.27 4.01
N THR A 175 -21.77 -2.03 4.00
CA THR A 175 -20.76 -1.48 3.09
C THR A 175 -19.42 -1.33 3.80
N TRP A 176 -18.35 -1.24 3.03
CA TRP A 176 -17.04 -0.86 3.56
C TRP A 176 -16.83 0.63 3.40
N LEU A 177 -16.36 1.27 4.47
CA LEU A 177 -15.83 2.62 4.37
C LEU A 177 -14.39 2.55 3.91
N LEU A 178 -14.14 3.25 2.80
CA LEU A 178 -12.81 3.56 2.37
C LEU A 178 -12.26 4.68 3.26
N THR A 179 -11.00 4.55 3.63
CA THR A 179 -10.25 5.59 4.37
C THR A 179 -10.11 6.86 3.57
#